data_AF-A0A538AAK5-F1
#
_entry.id   AF-A0A538AAK5-F1
#
_cell.length_a   1.000
_cell.length_b   1.000
_cell.length_c   1.000
_cell.angle_alpha   90.00
_cell.angle_beta   90.00
_cell.angle_gamma   90.00
#
_symmetry.space_group_name_H-M   'P 1'
#
loop_
_entity.id
_entity.type
_entity.pdbx_description
1 polymer ?
#
loop_
_entity_poly.entity_id
_entity_poly.type
_entity_poly.pdbx_seq_one_letter_code
_entity_poly.pdbx_strand_id
1 'polypeptide(L)' 'MIFYLSKKHHQYTMRPRLRDLAMPLPLREELLRRLRLLSYEEAFRLNALPIGSYIFTDLDRLNPEQTERAAILWDALR' A
#
# COMPACT_ATOMS: atom_id res chain seq x y z
N MET A 1 6.32 -10.05 -2.03
CA MET A 1 6.45 -8.58 -2.03
C MET A 1 5.36 -8.01 -1.11
N ILE A 2 5.58 -6.87 -0.45
CA ILE A 2 4.53 -6.20 0.35
C ILE A 2 4.16 -4.89 -0.35
N PHE A 3 2.90 -4.71 -0.71
CA PHE A 3 2.36 -3.51 -1.34
C PHE A 3 1.58 -2.69 -0.33
N TYR A 4 2.03 -1.46 -0.10
CA TYR A 4 1.34 -0.51 0.76
C TYR A 4 0.46 0.38 -0.12
N LEU A 5 -0.86 0.17 -0.05
CA LEU A 5 -1.84 0.95 -0.78
C LEU A 5 -2.23 2.18 0.04
N SER A 6 -1.97 3.35 -0.54
CA SER A 6 -2.37 4.63 0.03
C SER A 6 -2.74 5.59 -1.10
N LYS A 7 -3.32 6.75 -0.77
CA LYS A 7 -3.45 7.80 -1.79
C LYS A 7 -2.06 8.27 -2.22
N LYS A 8 -1.90 8.60 -3.50
CA LYS A 8 -0.62 9.06 -4.07
C LYS A 8 0.00 10.21 -3.27
N HIS A 9 -0.83 11.15 -2.83
CA HIS A 9 -0.39 12.32 -2.07
C HIS A 9 0.05 12.01 -0.64
N HIS A 10 -0.17 10.82 -0.08
CA HIS A 10 0.33 10.46 1.26
C HIS A 10 1.53 9.53 1.26
N GLN A 11 1.89 8.97 0.10
CA GLN A 11 3.01 8.03 -0.01
C GLN A 11 4.34 8.59 0.50
N TYR A 12 4.53 9.92 0.42
CA TYR A 12 5.74 10.58 0.89
C TYR A 12 5.95 10.44 2.41
N THR A 13 4.89 10.21 3.18
CA THR A 13 4.97 10.10 4.66
C THR A 13 5.45 8.72 5.12
N MET A 14 5.38 7.71 4.26
CA MET A 14 5.57 6.31 4.66
C MET A 14 7.04 5.92 4.86
N ARG A 15 7.91 6.26 3.90
CA ARG A 15 9.33 5.88 4.00
C ARG A 15 10.02 6.49 5.23
N PRO A 16 9.80 7.77 5.58
CA PRO A 16 10.34 8.33 6.82
C PRO A 16 9.83 7.60 8.05
N ARG A 17 8.51 7.39 8.19
CA ARG A 17 7.94 6.69 9.35
C ARG A 17 8.46 5.27 9.55
N LEU A 18 8.72 4.55 8.45
CA LEU A 18 9.31 3.21 8.50
C LEU A 18 10.79 3.22 8.90
N ARG A 19 11.51 4.32 8.63
CA ARG A 19 12.87 4.50 9.15
C ARG A 19 12.87 4.78 10.63
N ASP A 20 11.82 5.36 11.20
CA ASP A 20 11.75 5.74 12.61
C ASP A 20 11.18 4.63 13.52
N LEU A 21 10.68 3.54 12.93
CA LEU A 21 10.16 2.39 13.66
C LEU A 21 11.25 1.75 14.51
N ALA A 22 11.01 1.63 15.82
CA ALA A 22 11.91 0.98 16.77
C ALA A 22 11.96 -0.55 16.53
N MET A 23 12.73 -0.96 15.52
CA MET A 23 12.95 -2.36 15.15
C MET A 23 14.44 -2.62 14.85
N PRO A 24 14.95 -3.86 15.02
CA PRO A 24 16.33 -4.20 14.71
C PRO A 24 16.70 -3.84 13.26
N LEU A 25 17.91 -3.30 13.06
CA LEU A 25 18.39 -2.82 11.75
C LEU A 25 18.24 -3.85 10.62
N PRO A 26 18.65 -5.14 10.78
CA PRO A 26 18.54 -6.13 9.70
C PRO A 26 17.08 -6.39 9.29
N LEU A 27 16.17 -6.39 10.27
CA LEU A 27 14.74 -6.58 10.02
C LEU A 27 14.12 -5.36 9.32
N ARG A 28 14.58 -4.16 9.68
CA ARG A 28 14.15 -2.90 9.05
C ARG A 28 14.54 -2.86 7.58
N GLU A 29 15.79 -3.17 7.27
CA GLU A 29 16.30 -3.19 5.89
C GLU A 29 15.56 -4.22 5.04
N GLU A 30 15.34 -5.42 5.57
CA GLU A 30 14.59 -6.45 4.85
C GLU A 30 13.14 -6.04 4.59
N LEU A 31 12.48 -5.43 5.58
CA LEU A 31 11.14 -4.88 5.42
C LEU A 31 11.12 -3.80 4.32
N LEU A 32 12.03 -2.83 4.38
CA LEU A 32 12.15 -1.76 3.39
C LEU A 32 12.46 -2.29 1.98
N ARG A 33 13.24 -3.37 1.88
CA ARG A 33 13.55 -4.03 0.60
C ARG A 33 12.30 -4.66 -0.02
N ARG A 34 11.48 -5.32 0.80
CA ARG A 34 10.25 -6.01 0.39
C ARG A 34 9.05 -5.09 0.22
N LEU A 35 9.10 -3.89 0.78
CA LEU A 35 8.03 -2.91 0.69
C LEU A 35 8.04 -2.18 -0.66
N ARG A 36 6.86 -2.08 -1.25
CA ARG A 36 6.56 -1.27 -2.44
C ARG A 36 5.37 -0.38 -2.13
N LEU A 37 5.45 0.88 -2.52
CA LEU A 37 4.32 1.79 -2.44
C LEU A 37 3.54 1.66 -3.74
N LEU A 38 2.23 1.54 -3.64
CA LEU A 38 1.32 1.51 -4.78
C LEU A 38 0.17 2.45 -4.47
N SER A 39 -0.16 3.36 -5.39
CA SER A 39 -1.28 4.27 -5.14
C SER A 39 -2.60 3.63 -5.51
N TYR A 40 -3.69 4.05 -4.89
CA TYR A 40 -5.03 3.65 -5.34
C TYR A 40 -5.24 4.02 -6.82
N GLU A 41 -4.80 5.21 -7.22
CA GLU A 41 -4.91 5.69 -8.60
C GLU A 41 -4.19 4.80 -9.62
N GLU A 42 -3.05 4.22 -9.23
CA GLU A 42 -2.32 3.24 -10.04
C GLU A 42 -2.99 1.87 -10.00
N ALA A 43 -3.30 1.36 -8.81
CA ALA A 43 -3.92 0.04 -8.61
C ALA A 43 -5.23 -0.09 -9.40
N PHE A 44 -6.03 0.97 -9.41
CA PHE A 44 -7.28 1.07 -10.15
C PHE A 44 -7.15 1.00 -11.67
N ARG A 45 -5.96 1.28 -12.22
CA ARG A 45 -5.69 1.23 -13.67
C ARG A 45 -5.02 -0.07 -14.10
N LEU A 46 -4.57 -0.89 -13.15
CA LEU A 46 -3.93 -2.16 -13.47
C LEU A 46 -4.99 -3.18 -13.90
N ASN A 47 -4.69 -3.90 -14.97
CA ASN A 47 -5.52 -5.05 -15.40
C ASN A 47 -5.35 -6.25 -14.47
N ALA A 48 -4.23 -6.33 -13.75
CA ALA A 48 -3.94 -7.36 -12.77
C ALA A 48 -3.06 -6.80 -11.65
N LEU A 49 -3.35 -7.17 -10.41
CA LEU A 49 -2.53 -6.80 -9.26
C LEU A 49 -1.27 -7.67 -9.19
N PRO A 50 -0.08 -7.09 -8.92
CA PRO A 50 1.14 -7.87 -8.70
C PRO A 50 1.00 -8.91 -7.58
N ILE A 51 1.68 -10.05 -7.69
CA ILE A 51 1.61 -11.07 -6.62
C ILE A 51 2.33 -10.56 -5.35
N GLY A 52 1.62 -10.55 -4.23
CA GLY A 52 2.17 -10.12 -2.94
C GLY A 52 1.13 -9.92 -1.87
N SER A 53 1.58 -9.49 -0.69
CA SER A 53 0.71 -9.09 0.42
C SER A 53 0.35 -7.62 0.27
N TYR A 54 -0.91 -7.28 0.52
CA TYR A 54 -1.44 -5.93 0.34
C TYR A 54 -1.85 -5.35 1.68
N ILE A 55 -1.43 -4.12 1.96
CA ILE A 55 -1.83 -3.35 3.15
C ILE A 55 -2.63 -2.14 2.67
N PHE A 56 -3.95 -2.18 2.86
CA PHE A 56 -4.86 -1.09 2.52
C PHE A 56 -4.86 -0.05 3.62
N THR A 57 -4.57 1.21 3.28
CA THR A 57 -4.49 2.33 4.23
C THR A 57 -5.23 3.55 3.68
N ASP A 58 -5.39 4.59 4.49
CA ASP A 58 -6.14 5.80 4.14
C ASP A 58 -7.58 5.54 3.66
N LEU A 59 -8.21 4.44 4.11
CA LEU A 59 -9.56 4.05 3.69
C LEU A 59 -10.57 5.15 4.01
N ASP A 60 -10.45 5.78 5.18
CA ASP A 60 -11.30 6.90 5.62
C ASP A 60 -11.16 8.16 4.75
N ARG A 61 -10.13 8.21 3.89
CA ARG A 61 -9.85 9.34 3.00
C ARG A 61 -10.29 9.08 1.57
N LEU A 62 -10.78 7.87 1.27
CA LEU A 62 -11.34 7.54 -0.04
C LEU A 62 -12.71 8.21 -0.18
N ASN A 63 -13.01 8.69 -1.39
CA ASN A 63 -14.38 9.08 -1.72
C ASN A 63 -15.22 7.81 -2.00
N PRO A 64 -16.57 7.91 -2.07
CA PRO A 64 -17.41 6.73 -2.26
C PRO A 64 -17.04 5.85 -3.47
N GLU A 65 -16.73 6.45 -4.63
CA GLU A 65 -16.31 5.72 -5.83
C GLU A 65 -14.97 4.98 -5.60
N GLN A 66 -14.01 5.63 -4.98
CA GLN A 66 -12.72 5.03 -4.65
C GLN A 66 -12.86 3.90 -3.64
N THR A 67 -13.78 4.03 -2.68
CA THR A 67 -14.09 2.99 -1.69
C THR A 67 -14.66 1.75 -2.38
N GLU A 68 -15.61 1.92 -3.29
CA GLU A 68 -16.17 0.80 -4.07
C GLU A 68 -15.10 0.11 -4.90
N ARG A 69 -14.25 0.87 -5.60
CA ARG A 69 -13.13 0.30 -6.35
C ARG A 69 -12.12 -0.42 -5.46
N ALA A 70 -11.84 0.10 -4.27
CA ALA A 70 -10.97 -0.55 -3.30
C ALA A 70 -11.57 -1.86 -2.76
N ALA A 71 -12.90 -1.91 -2.58
CA ALA A 71 -13.60 -3.14 -2.21
C ALA A 71 -13.50 -4.20 -3.32
N ILE A 72 -13.66 -3.82 -4.59
CA ILE A 72 -13.47 -4.73 -5.73
C ILE A 72 -12.04 -5.28 -5.75
N LEU A 73 -11.02 -4.44 -5.50
CA LEU A 73 -9.64 -4.91 -5.40
C LEU A 73 -9.44 -5.89 -4.25
N TRP A 74 -10.04 -5.62 -3.09
CA TRP A 74 -9.98 -6.49 -1.92
C TRP A 74 -10.58 -7.87 -2.22
N ASP A 75 -11.76 -7.89 -2.82
CA ASP A 75 -12.45 -9.14 -3.19
C ASP A 75 -11.66 -9.95 -4.22
N ALA A 76 -10.96 -9.29 -5.14
CA ALA A 76 -10.09 -9.95 -6.13
C ALA A 76 -8.80 -10.56 -5.53
N LEU A 77 -8.43 -10.18 -4.30
CA LEU A 77 -7.26 -10.71 -3.59
C LEU A 77 -7.58 -11.90 -2.66
N ARG A 78 -8.86 -12.24 -2.52
CA ARG A 78 -9.37 -13.31 -1.65
C ARG A 78 -9.37 -14.67 -2.36
#